data_AF-A0ABD0QZM5-F1
#
_entry.id   AF-A0ABD0QZM5-F1
#
_cell.length_a   1.000
_cell.length_b   1.000
_cell.length_c   1.000
_cell.angle_alpha   90.00
_cell.angle_beta   90.00
_cell.angle_gamma   90.00
#
_symmetry.space_group_name_H-M   'P 1'
#
loop_
_entity.id
_entity.type
_entity.pdbx_description
1 polymer ?
#
loop_
_entity_poly.entity_id
_entity_poly.type
_entity_poly.pdbx_seq_one_letter_code
_entity_poly.pdbx_strand_id
1 'polypeptide(L)' 'NRMHESMKLFDSICNNKWFTETSIILFLNKKDLFEEKITRSPLAICFPEYS' A
#
# COMPACT_ATOMS: atom_id res chain seq x y z
N ASN A 1 9.63 5.92 3.29
CA ASN A 1 9.23 4.49 3.16
C ASN A 1 8.37 4.39 1.92
N ARG A 2 8.78 3.61 0.91
CA ARG A 2 8.10 3.58 -0.41
C ARG A 2 6.63 3.18 -0.33
N MET A 3 6.24 2.32 0.62
CA MET A 3 4.84 1.94 0.82
C MET A 3 4.00 3.13 1.29
N HIS A 4 4.52 3.95 2.21
CA HIS A 4 3.84 5.16 2.68
C HIS A 4 3.67 6.19 1.56
N GLU A 5 4.68 6.34 0.69
CA GLU A 5 4.58 7.22 -0.49
C GLU A 5 3.51 6.72 -1.47
N SER A 6 3.47 5.42 -1.75
CA SER A 6 2.42 4.82 -2.59
C SER A 6 1.02 4.97 -1.98
N MET A 7 0.88 4.85 -0.65
CA MET A 7 -0.40 5.07 0.05
C MET A 7 -0.87 6.53 -0.10
N LYS A 8 0.03 7.51 0.09
CA LYS A 8 -0.30 8.94 -0.11
C LYS A 8 -0.73 9.24 -1.53
N LEU A 9 -0.04 8.65 -2.51
CA LEU A 9 -0.41 8.80 -3.92
C LEU A 9 -1.77 8.17 -4.20
N PHE A 10 -2.01 6.97 -3.70
CA PHE A 10 -3.29 6.28 -3.85
C PHE A 10 -4.46 7.09 -3.26
N ASP A 11 -4.26 7.64 -2.06
CA ASP A 11 -5.22 8.54 -1.41
C ASP A 11 -5.53 9.78 -2.28
N SER A 12 -4.52 10.41 -2.86
CA SER A 12 -4.72 11.55 -3.75
C SER A 12 -5.50 11.22 -5.04
N ILE A 13 -5.40 9.98 -5.53
CA ILE A 13 -6.12 9.51 -6.72
C ILE A 13 -7.57 9.22 -6.36
N CYS A 14 -7.80 8.47 -5.28
CA CYS A 14 -9.16 8.09 -4.84
C CYS A 14 -10.00 9.30 -4.46
N ASN A 15 -9.37 10.31 -3.85
CA ASN A 15 -10.03 11.54 -3.44
C ASN A 15 -10.03 12.62 -4.53
N ASN A 16 -9.55 12.31 -5.73
CA ASN A 16 -9.57 13.27 -6.83
C ASN A 16 -10.99 13.38 -7.42
N LYS A 17 -11.51 14.60 -7.49
CA LYS A 17 -12.84 14.90 -8.03
C LYS A 17 -13.04 14.37 -9.46
N TRP A 18 -11.98 14.32 -10.27
CA TRP A 18 -12.05 13.78 -11.63
C TRP A 18 -12.22 12.27 -11.70
N PHE A 19 -11.91 11.53 -10.63
CA PHE A 19 -12.00 10.07 -10.59
C PHE A 19 -13.15 9.55 -9.71
N THR A 20 -14.05 10.43 -9.24
CA THR A 20 -15.15 10.08 -8.31
C THR A 20 -16.05 8.94 -8.81
N GLU A 21 -16.36 8.91 -10.11
CA GLU A 21 -17.22 7.87 -10.73
C GLU A 21 -16.41 6.76 -11.41
N THR A 22 -15.07 6.85 -11.37
CA THR A 22 -14.18 5.89 -12.02
C THR A 22 -13.91 4.73 -11.07
N SER A 23 -14.17 3.50 -11.52
CA SER A 23 -13.80 2.30 -10.76
C SER A 23 -12.28 2.15 -10.70
N ILE A 24 -11.75 1.87 -9.50
CA ILE A 24 -10.32 1.69 -9.26
C ILE A 24 -10.05 0.20 -8.99
N ILE A 25 -9.13 -0.38 -9.76
CA ILE A 25 -8.60 -1.73 -9.52
C ILE A 25 -7.22 -1.59 -8.89
N LEU A 26 -7.04 -2.14 -7.69
CA LEU A 26 -5.77 -2.11 -6.96
C LEU A 26 -5.01 -3.43 -7.19
N PHE A 27 -3.81 -3.35 -7.77
CA PHE A 27 -2.90 -4.49 -7.87
C PHE A 27 -1.81 -4.42 -6.80
N LEU A 28 -1.85 -5.39 -5.88
CA LEU A 28 -0.79 -5.61 -4.91
C LEU A 28 0.27 -6.56 -5.50
N ASN A 29 1.26 -5.96 -6.15
CA ASN A 29 2.32 -6.70 -6.83
C ASN A 29 3.40 -7.20 -5.86
N LYS A 30 4.19 -8.20 -6.29
CA LYS A 30 5.32 -8.78 -5.56
C LYS A 30 4.95 -9.51 -4.26
N LYS A 31 3.80 -10.20 -4.27
CA LYS A 31 3.32 -11.01 -3.14
C LYS A 31 4.38 -12.02 -2.67
N ASP A 32 5.01 -12.71 -3.61
CA ASP A 32 6.11 -13.65 -3.40
C ASP A 32 7.26 -13.05 -2.58
N LEU A 33 7.74 -11.87 -2.99
CA LEU A 33 8.81 -11.16 -2.29
C LEU A 33 8.36 -10.65 -0.92
N PHE A 34 7.10 -10.25 -0.78
CA PHE A 34 6.55 -9.80 0.48
C PHE A 34 6.47 -10.94 1.50
N GLU A 35 6.00 -12.12 1.07
CA GLU A 35 5.93 -13.32 1.91
C GLU A 35 7.30 -13.73 2.43
N GLU A 36 8.37 -13.72 1.62
CA GLU A 36 9.72 -14.00 2.12
C GLU A 36 10.17 -12.93 3.14
N LYS A 37 9.96 -11.65 2.80
CA LYS A 37 10.49 -10.53 3.58
C LYS A 37 9.85 -10.44 4.98
N ILE A 38 8.56 -10.74 5.11
CA ILE A 38 7.85 -10.61 6.39
C ILE A 38 8.40 -11.54 7.48
N THR A 39 9.01 -12.66 7.08
CA THR A 39 9.65 -13.61 8.01
C THR A 39 10.91 -13.05 8.67
N ARG A 40 11.60 -12.11 8.01
CA ARG A 40 12.87 -11.51 8.48
C ARG A 40 12.70 -10.07 8.95
N SER A 41 11.66 -9.39 8.49
CA SER A 41 11.38 -7.99 8.79
C SER A 41 9.89 -7.84 9.09
N PRO A 42 9.49 -7.93 10.37
CA PRO A 42 8.11 -7.76 10.79
C PRO A 42 7.50 -6.45 10.29
N LEU A 43 6.22 -6.48 9.91
CA LEU A 43 5.53 -5.29 9.38
C LEU A 43 5.50 -4.15 10.40
N ALA A 44 5.44 -4.50 11.69
CA ALA A 44 5.42 -3.58 12.83
C ALA A 44 6.59 -2.58 12.84
N ILE A 45 7.73 -2.92 12.22
CA ILE A 45 8.87 -1.99 12.08
C ILE A 45 8.47 -0.73 11.31
N CYS A 46 7.60 -0.88 10.31
CA CYS A 46 7.13 0.21 9.47
C CYS A 46 5.72 0.69 9.80
N PHE A 47 4.90 -0.18 10.43
CA PHE A 47 3.51 0.08 10.80
C PHE A 47 3.28 -0.41 12.25
N PRO A 48 3.69 0.37 13.25
CA PRO A 48 3.63 -0.04 14.67
C PRO A 48 2.24 -0.45 15.17
N GLU A 49 1.18 0.02 14.50
CA GLU A 49 -0.21 -0.30 14.75
C GLU A 49 -0.63 -1.71 14.31
N TYR A 50 0.21 -2.39 13.50
CA TYR A 50 -0.03 -3.75 13.04
C TYR A 50 0.40 -4.77 14.11
N SER A 51 -0.59 -5.38 14.76
CA SER A 51 -0.44 -6.36 15.86
C SER A 51 -0.47 -7.80 15.37
#